data_AF-A0RP77-F1
#
_entry.id   AF-A0RP77-F1
#
_cell.length_a   1.000
_cell.length_b   1.000
_cell.length_c   1.000
_cell.angle_alpha   90.00
_cell.angle_beta   90.00
_cell.angle_gamma   90.00
#
_symmetry.space_group_name_H-M   'P 1'
#
loop_
_entity.id
_entity.type
_entity.pdbx_description
1 polymer ?
#
loop_
_entity_poly.entity_id
_entity_poly.type
_entity_poly.pdbx_seq_one_letter_code
_entity_poly.pdbx_strand_id
1 'polypeptide(L)'
;MQIKFDNYSKEEIYNLAFNYENRGILIYSNFVDTEIFNQILSIKKSGLELLKNLADEKNYSINLNECEVLNPKDNFEKLIVAINYELEINEFYKNASEFMDDDVKDLFFRLWATSNNEYIPALKASLLSISCQNLAPNIQNSNQNNTDPKSNNSIKDFLEEANKIASGEANMENINTLLNHPSFPFFSGVAAGGLIGLLINEIIKKEKIDE
;
A
#
# COMPACT_ATOMS: atom_id res chain seq x y z
N MET A 1 9.05 5.11 6.08
CA MET A 1 9.40 5.76 7.37
C MET A 1 9.16 4.75 8.49
N GLN A 2 10.17 4.37 9.29
CA GLN A 2 9.94 3.55 10.49
C GLN A 2 9.32 4.46 11.56
N ILE A 3 8.05 4.22 11.89
CA ILE A 3 7.39 4.95 12.98
C ILE A 3 8.01 4.44 14.29
N LYS A 4 8.62 5.34 15.06
CA LYS A 4 9.09 5.04 16.42
C LYS A 4 7.95 5.31 17.39
N PHE A 5 7.47 4.27 18.06
CA PHE A 5 6.32 4.36 18.96
C PHE A 5 6.69 4.72 20.40
N ASP A 6 7.98 4.84 20.72
CA ASP A 6 8.48 5.09 22.09
C ASP A 6 7.88 6.33 22.77
N ASN A 7 7.39 7.31 21.98
CA ASN A 7 6.81 8.55 22.47
C ASN A 7 5.27 8.63 22.31
N TYR A 8 4.62 7.56 21.84
CA TYR A 8 3.17 7.52 21.63
C TYR A 8 2.50 6.84 22.81
N SER A 9 1.38 7.42 23.27
CA SER A 9 0.46 6.73 24.16
C SER A 9 -0.25 5.58 23.44
N LYS A 10 -0.76 4.60 24.20
CA LYS A 10 -1.53 3.49 23.64
C LYS A 10 -2.75 3.96 22.85
N GLU A 11 -3.44 4.99 23.34
CA GLU A 11 -4.59 5.58 22.66
C GLU A 11 -4.20 6.24 21.33
N GLU A 12 -3.04 6.89 21.25
CA GLU A 12 -2.52 7.45 19.99
C GLU A 12 -2.16 6.34 19.00
N ILE A 13 -1.49 5.27 19.44
CA ILE A 13 -1.19 4.10 18.60
C ILE A 13 -2.48 3.44 18.10
N TYR A 14 -3.48 3.33 18.97
CA TYR A 14 -4.79 2.81 18.62
C TYR A 14 -5.48 3.67 17.54
N ASN A 15 -5.45 4.99 17.73
CA ASN A 15 -5.98 5.94 16.76
C ASN A 15 -5.26 5.85 15.41
N LEU A 16 -3.95 5.63 15.39
CA LEU A 16 -3.23 5.36 14.14
C LEU A 16 -3.77 4.09 13.46
N ALA A 17 -3.95 3.00 14.20
CA ALA A 17 -4.52 1.77 13.65
C ALA A 17 -5.93 1.98 13.06
N PHE A 18 -6.76 2.72 13.78
CA PHE A 18 -8.11 3.07 13.34
C PHE A 18 -8.09 3.86 12.03
N ASN A 19 -7.23 4.87 11.94
CA ASN A 19 -7.07 5.69 10.75
C ASN A 19 -6.48 4.90 9.58
N TYR A 20 -5.54 3.98 9.84
CA TYR A 20 -5.01 3.08 8.83
C TYR A 20 -6.12 2.21 8.23
N GLU A 21 -6.96 1.57 9.04
CA GLU A 21 -8.08 0.76 8.52
C GLU A 21 -9.14 1.60 7.80
N ASN A 22 -9.47 2.78 8.33
CA ASN A 22 -10.39 3.70 7.67
C ASN A 22 -9.86 4.14 6.29
N ARG A 23 -8.55 4.44 6.18
CA ARG A 23 -7.89 4.74 4.90
C ARG A 23 -8.00 3.56 3.92
N GLY A 24 -7.85 2.32 4.41
CA GLY A 24 -8.07 1.12 3.59
C GLY A 24 -9.48 1.07 3.05
N ILE A 25 -10.48 1.28 3.89
CA ILE A 25 -11.89 1.34 3.47
C ILE A 25 -12.09 2.40 2.38
N LEU A 26 -11.49 3.59 2.51
CA LEU A 26 -11.57 4.62 1.47
C LEU A 26 -10.92 4.17 0.15
N ILE A 27 -9.73 3.57 0.20
CA ILE A 27 -9.04 3.02 -0.98
C ILE A 27 -9.93 1.98 -1.68
N TYR A 28 -10.37 0.94 -0.99
CA TYR A 28 -11.15 -0.13 -1.62
C TYR A 28 -12.57 0.31 -2.01
N SER A 29 -13.14 1.32 -1.34
CA SER A 29 -14.42 1.93 -1.75
C SER A 29 -14.30 2.71 -3.05
N ASN A 30 -13.10 3.08 -3.49
CA ASN A 30 -12.89 3.70 -4.79
C ASN A 30 -12.66 2.66 -5.90
N PHE A 31 -12.35 1.40 -5.56
CA PHE A 31 -11.97 0.32 -6.48
C PHE A 31 -13.07 -0.73 -6.69
N VAL A 32 -14.32 -0.38 -6.43
CA VAL A 32 -15.49 -1.29 -6.35
C VAL A 32 -15.81 -2.03 -7.66
N ASP A 33 -15.09 -1.76 -8.74
CA ASP A 33 -15.33 -2.32 -10.07
C ASP A 33 -14.77 -3.73 -10.26
N THR A 34 -14.03 -4.27 -9.28
CA THR A 34 -13.52 -5.64 -9.32
C THR A 34 -13.95 -6.44 -8.09
N GLU A 35 -14.27 -7.73 -8.28
CA GLU A 35 -14.75 -8.60 -7.22
C GLU A 35 -13.79 -8.70 -6.02
N ILE A 36 -12.48 -8.84 -6.28
CA ILE A 36 -11.46 -8.93 -5.22
C ILE A 36 -11.47 -7.70 -4.29
N PHE A 37 -11.61 -6.49 -4.86
CA PHE A 37 -11.64 -5.27 -4.06
C PHE A 37 -12.91 -5.18 -3.20
N ASN A 38 -14.05 -5.65 -3.72
CA ASN A 38 -15.30 -5.74 -2.95
C ASN A 38 -15.20 -6.69 -1.76
N GLN A 39 -14.61 -7.87 -1.98
CA GLN A 39 -14.43 -8.86 -0.92
C GLN A 39 -13.54 -8.29 0.19
N ILE A 40 -12.39 -7.70 -0.16
CA ILE A 40 -11.48 -7.08 0.81
C ILE A 40 -12.16 -5.91 1.54
N LEU A 41 -12.89 -5.06 0.82
CA LEU A 41 -13.63 -3.94 1.42
C LEU A 41 -14.60 -4.41 2.50
N SER A 42 -15.35 -5.49 2.24
CA SER A 42 -16.31 -6.05 3.20
C SER A 42 -15.61 -6.52 4.48
N ILE A 43 -14.47 -7.19 4.34
CA ILE A 43 -13.73 -7.69 5.50
C ILE A 43 -13.08 -6.53 6.27
N LYS A 44 -12.53 -5.51 5.60
CA LYS A 44 -12.00 -4.31 6.26
C LYS A 44 -13.05 -3.53 7.03
N LYS A 45 -14.28 -3.38 6.50
CA LYS A 45 -15.40 -2.78 7.25
C LYS A 45 -15.68 -3.54 8.55
N SER A 46 -15.60 -4.87 8.51
CA SER A 46 -15.77 -5.71 9.70
C SER A 46 -14.61 -5.52 10.68
N GLY A 47 -13.36 -5.42 10.19
CA GLY A 47 -12.18 -5.12 11.00
C GLY A 47 -12.25 -3.77 11.70
N LEU A 48 -12.69 -2.72 11.00
CA LEU A 48 -12.89 -1.40 11.59
C LEU A 48 -13.97 -1.43 12.68
N GLU A 49 -15.03 -2.22 12.51
CA GLU A 49 -16.06 -2.36 13.53
C GLU A 49 -15.53 -3.05 14.80
N LEU A 50 -14.67 -4.05 14.65
CA LEU A 50 -13.96 -4.64 15.80
C LEU A 50 -13.10 -3.61 16.52
N LEU A 51 -12.43 -2.72 15.78
CA LEU A 51 -11.67 -1.61 16.37
C LEU A 51 -12.57 -0.58 17.06
N LYS A 52 -13.79 -0.33 16.60
CA LYS A 52 -14.72 0.56 17.33
C LYS A 52 -15.14 -0.06 18.66
N ASN A 53 -15.59 -1.31 18.63
CA ASN A 53 -16.07 -2.00 19.83
C ASN A 53 -14.97 -2.06 20.92
N LEU A 54 -13.74 -2.40 20.52
CA LEU A 54 -12.64 -2.46 21.47
C LEU A 54 -12.20 -1.07 21.97
N ALA A 55 -12.36 -0.01 21.18
CA ALA A 55 -12.13 1.35 21.65
C ALA A 55 -13.13 1.75 22.75
N ASP A 56 -14.41 1.39 22.58
CA ASP A 56 -15.45 1.63 23.57
C ASP A 56 -15.14 0.90 24.88
N GLU A 57 -14.72 -0.37 24.80
CA GLU A 57 -14.30 -1.17 25.97
C GLU A 57 -13.09 -0.55 26.70
N LYS A 58 -12.16 0.05 25.94
CA LYS A 58 -10.96 0.72 26.46
C LYS A 58 -11.18 2.17 26.89
N ASN A 59 -12.35 2.75 26.62
CA ASN A 59 -12.64 4.18 26.75
C ASN A 59 -11.67 5.07 25.95
N TYR A 60 -11.26 4.62 24.76
CA TYR A 60 -10.45 5.41 23.84
C TYR A 60 -11.33 6.32 22.98
N SER A 61 -10.93 7.57 22.82
CA SER A 61 -11.54 8.51 21.90
C SER A 61 -11.03 8.26 20.48
N ILE A 62 -11.95 8.05 19.53
CA ILE A 62 -11.62 7.88 18.12
C ILE A 62 -11.55 9.23 17.41
N ASN A 63 -10.38 9.53 16.86
CA ASN A 63 -10.10 10.72 16.06
C ASN A 63 -9.91 10.30 14.60
N LEU A 64 -10.79 10.77 13.72
CA LEU A 64 -10.68 10.56 12.29
C LEU A 64 -9.85 11.66 11.65
N ASN A 65 -8.79 11.28 10.95
CA ASN A 65 -7.97 12.18 10.17
C ASN A 65 -8.51 12.27 8.73
N GLU A 66 -8.50 13.47 8.17
CA GLU A 66 -8.69 13.63 6.73
C GLU A 66 -7.55 12.92 5.99
N CYS A 67 -7.91 12.11 5.00
CA CYS A 67 -6.95 11.35 4.21
C CYS A 67 -7.37 11.35 2.75
N GLU A 68 -6.52 11.93 1.90
CA GLU A 68 -6.64 11.78 0.47
C GLU A 68 -6.09 10.41 0.04
N VAL A 69 -6.83 9.73 -0.82
CA VAL A 69 -6.47 8.41 -1.34
C VAL A 69 -6.31 8.46 -2.85
N LEU A 70 -5.30 7.76 -3.36
CA LEU A 70 -5.09 7.63 -4.81
C LEU A 70 -6.26 6.86 -5.42
N ASN A 71 -6.80 7.37 -6.53
CA ASN A 71 -7.89 6.73 -7.26
C ASN A 71 -7.52 6.54 -8.75
N PRO A 72 -6.58 5.65 -9.07
CA PRO A 72 -6.25 5.35 -10.45
C PRO A 72 -7.43 4.72 -11.19
N LYS A 73 -7.55 4.99 -12.48
CA LYS A 73 -8.58 4.36 -13.33
C LYS A 73 -8.22 2.94 -13.74
N ASP A 74 -6.93 2.66 -13.91
CA ASP A 74 -6.44 1.41 -14.44
C ASP A 74 -6.35 0.31 -13.35
N ASN A 75 -6.79 -0.91 -13.67
CA ASN A 75 -6.85 -2.00 -12.69
C ASN A 75 -5.46 -2.49 -12.25
N PHE A 76 -4.45 -2.43 -13.12
CA PHE A 76 -3.08 -2.76 -12.74
C PHE A 76 -2.58 -1.75 -11.70
N GLU A 77 -2.80 -0.46 -11.93
CA GLU A 77 -2.45 0.59 -10.96
C GLU A 77 -3.21 0.45 -9.64
N LYS A 78 -4.51 0.15 -9.66
CA LYS A 78 -5.31 -0.10 -8.44
C LYS A 78 -4.73 -1.24 -7.62
N LEU A 79 -4.32 -2.34 -8.26
CA LEU A 79 -3.69 -3.47 -7.59
C LEU A 79 -2.36 -3.08 -6.97
N ILE A 80 -1.53 -2.30 -7.67
CA ILE A 80 -0.28 -1.76 -7.12
C ILE A 80 -0.54 -0.87 -5.91
N VAL A 81 -1.55 0.02 -5.99
CA VAL A 81 -1.94 0.88 -4.87
C VAL A 81 -2.38 0.04 -3.66
N ALA A 82 -3.27 -0.93 -3.86
CA ALA A 82 -3.76 -1.81 -2.81
C ALA A 82 -2.62 -2.63 -2.16
N ILE A 83 -1.74 -3.24 -2.95
CA ILE A 83 -0.61 -4.04 -2.44
C ILE A 83 0.32 -3.21 -1.56
N ASN A 84 0.70 -2.00 -2.00
CA ASN A 84 1.58 -1.14 -1.20
C ASN A 84 0.92 -0.71 0.09
N TYR A 85 -0.36 -0.34 0.05
CA TYR A 85 -1.11 0.00 1.25
C TYR A 85 -1.16 -1.18 2.25
N GLU A 86 -1.43 -2.40 1.78
CA GLU A 86 -1.46 -3.58 2.67
C GLU A 86 -0.09 -3.92 3.26
N LEU A 87 0.99 -3.69 2.51
CA LEU A 87 2.35 -3.84 3.03
C LEU A 87 2.68 -2.80 4.11
N GLU A 88 2.25 -1.56 3.91
CA GLU A 88 2.45 -0.48 4.88
C GLU A 88 1.72 -0.76 6.19
N ILE A 89 0.42 -1.08 6.13
CA ILE A 89 -0.36 -1.36 7.35
C ILE A 89 0.14 -2.61 8.07
N ASN A 90 0.63 -3.63 7.34
CA ASN A 90 1.18 -4.82 7.98
C ASN A 90 2.45 -4.54 8.77
N GLU A 91 3.30 -3.64 8.29
CA GLU A 91 4.43 -3.18 9.08
C GLU A 91 3.99 -2.40 10.31
N PHE A 92 3.02 -1.50 10.13
CA PHE A 92 2.46 -0.75 11.24
C PHE A 92 2.02 -1.72 12.34
N TYR A 93 1.24 -2.77 12.01
CA TYR A 93 0.80 -3.74 13.00
C TYR A 93 1.94 -4.52 13.65
N LYS A 94 2.96 -4.95 12.89
CA LYS A 94 4.13 -5.64 13.46
C LYS A 94 4.81 -4.78 14.52
N ASN A 95 5.03 -3.51 14.22
CA ASN A 95 5.77 -2.61 15.10
C ASN A 95 4.90 -2.09 16.25
N ALA A 96 3.64 -1.75 16.00
CA ALA A 96 2.72 -1.21 17.00
C ALA A 96 2.32 -2.26 18.05
N SER A 97 2.20 -3.53 17.67
CA SER A 97 1.76 -4.62 18.57
C SER A 97 2.67 -4.83 19.79
N GLU A 98 3.93 -4.38 19.75
CA GLU A 98 4.85 -4.48 20.88
C GLU A 98 4.51 -3.50 22.02
N PHE A 99 3.76 -2.44 21.72
CA PHE A 99 3.44 -1.34 22.64
C PHE A 99 2.01 -1.41 23.20
N MET A 100 1.23 -2.43 22.80
CA MET A 100 -0.19 -2.56 23.13
C MET A 100 -0.46 -3.65 24.17
N ASP A 101 -1.59 -3.53 24.87
CA ASP A 101 -2.09 -4.57 25.79
C ASP A 101 -2.54 -5.82 25.02
N ASP A 102 -2.58 -6.97 25.70
CA ASP A 102 -2.80 -8.29 25.08
C ASP A 102 -4.07 -8.37 24.21
N ASP A 103 -5.15 -7.73 24.61
CA ASP A 103 -6.42 -7.72 23.86
C ASP A 103 -6.35 -6.87 22.58
N VAL A 104 -5.74 -5.69 22.65
CA VAL A 104 -5.50 -4.87 21.45
C VAL A 104 -4.47 -5.54 20.54
N LYS A 105 -3.45 -6.15 21.13
CA LYS A 105 -2.42 -6.89 20.41
C LYS A 105 -3.00 -8.09 19.68
N ASP A 106 -3.93 -8.83 20.28
CA ASP A 106 -4.65 -9.92 19.61
C ASP A 106 -5.43 -9.40 18.40
N LEU A 107 -6.18 -8.31 18.56
CA LEU A 107 -6.90 -7.72 17.45
C LEU A 107 -5.96 -7.23 16.33
N PHE A 108 -4.87 -6.54 16.68
CA PHE A 108 -3.86 -6.10 15.71
C PHE A 108 -3.24 -7.28 14.98
N PHE A 109 -2.92 -8.36 15.69
CA PHE A 109 -2.39 -9.58 15.09
C PHE A 109 -3.38 -10.21 14.12
N ARG A 110 -4.68 -10.24 14.45
CA ARG A 110 -5.72 -10.77 13.55
C ARG A 110 -5.89 -9.93 12.29
N LEU A 111 -5.87 -8.60 12.41
CA LEU A 111 -5.95 -7.69 11.26
C LEU A 111 -4.72 -7.84 10.36
N TRP A 112 -3.52 -7.86 10.96
CA TRP A 112 -2.26 -8.15 10.29
C TRP A 112 -2.30 -9.51 9.57
N ALA A 113 -2.68 -10.58 10.26
CA ALA A 113 -2.69 -11.93 9.70
C ALA A 113 -3.64 -12.03 8.52
N THR A 114 -4.80 -11.39 8.60
CA THR A 114 -5.77 -11.35 7.50
C THR A 114 -5.18 -10.65 6.28
N SER A 115 -4.58 -9.47 6.45
CA SER A 115 -3.94 -8.75 5.34
C SER A 115 -2.74 -9.52 4.76
N ASN A 116 -1.86 -10.05 5.61
CA ASN A 116 -0.64 -10.74 5.21
C ASN A 116 -0.90 -12.07 4.50
N ASN A 117 -1.87 -12.86 4.99
CA ASN A 117 -2.11 -14.22 4.52
C ASN A 117 -3.20 -14.31 3.45
N GLU A 118 -4.14 -13.35 3.42
CA GLU A 118 -5.27 -13.39 2.48
C GLU A 118 -5.19 -12.26 1.44
N TYR A 119 -5.17 -11.00 1.87
CA TYR A 119 -5.28 -9.86 0.94
C TYR A 119 -4.06 -9.74 0.03
N ILE A 120 -2.85 -9.69 0.60
CA ILE A 120 -1.61 -9.52 -0.18
C ILE A 120 -1.44 -10.65 -1.21
N PRO A 121 -1.60 -11.95 -0.84
CA PRO A 121 -1.51 -13.02 -1.83
C PRO A 121 -2.56 -12.94 -2.93
N ALA A 122 -3.83 -12.64 -2.59
CA ALA A 122 -4.90 -12.52 -3.58
C ALA A 122 -4.66 -11.35 -4.56
N LEU A 123 -4.20 -10.20 -4.05
CA LEU A 123 -3.87 -9.04 -4.86
C LEU A 123 -2.67 -9.31 -5.78
N LYS A 124 -1.62 -9.97 -5.26
CA LYS A 124 -0.45 -10.38 -6.06
C LYS A 124 -0.82 -11.38 -7.15
N ALA A 125 -1.68 -12.36 -6.84
CA ALA A 125 -2.18 -13.31 -7.82
C ALA A 125 -2.96 -12.60 -8.94
N SER A 126 -3.80 -11.63 -8.59
CA SER A 126 -4.54 -10.79 -9.54
C SER A 126 -3.59 -9.98 -10.42
N LEU A 127 -2.56 -9.36 -9.83
CA LEU A 127 -1.54 -8.61 -10.57
C LEU A 127 -0.78 -9.50 -11.57
N LEU A 128 -0.33 -10.67 -11.14
CA LEU A 128 0.34 -11.64 -12.00
C LEU A 128 -0.56 -12.10 -13.15
N SER A 129 -1.86 -12.29 -12.91
CA SER A 129 -2.80 -12.70 -13.95
C SER A 129 -2.91 -11.66 -15.07
N ILE A 130 -2.94 -10.37 -14.73
CA ILE A 130 -2.97 -9.26 -15.70
C ILE A 130 -1.64 -9.20 -16.48
N SER A 131 -0.51 -9.31 -15.78
CA SER A 131 0.81 -9.29 -16.40
C SER A 131 1.00 -10.45 -17.39
N CYS A 132 0.58 -11.67 -17.03
CA CYS A 132 0.64 -12.84 -17.90
C CYS A 132 -0.31 -12.74 -19.11
N GLN A 133 -1.50 -12.15 -18.94
CA GLN A 133 -2.42 -11.87 -20.05
C GLN A 133 -1.83 -10.88 -21.05
N ASN A 134 -1.10 -9.86 -20.56
CA ASN A 134 -0.40 -8.89 -21.41
C ASN A 134 0.84 -9.47 -22.13
N LEU A 135 1.34 -10.63 -21.68
CA LEU A 135 2.48 -11.34 -22.28
C LEU A 135 2.06 -12.42 -23.31
N ALA A 136 0.76 -12.74 -23.41
CA ALA A 136 0.25 -13.58 -24.49
C ALA A 136 0.08 -12.72 -25.76
N PRO A 137 0.79 -13.00 -26.87
CA PRO A 137 0.68 -12.16 -28.05
C PRO A 137 -0.69 -12.40 -28.69
N ASN A 138 -1.58 -11.42 -28.57
CA ASN A 138 -2.69 -11.29 -29.50
C ASN A 138 -2.84 -9.85 -29.98
N ILE A 139 -2.39 -9.68 -31.21
CA ILE A 139 -2.89 -8.80 -32.25
C ILE A 139 -4.38 -8.50 -32.02
N GLN A 140 -4.71 -7.28 -31.61
CA GLN A 140 -5.89 -6.55 -32.10
C GLN A 140 -5.86 -5.08 -31.65
N ASN A 141 -6.05 -4.23 -32.65
CA ASN A 141 -6.13 -2.78 -32.58
C ASN A 141 -7.03 -2.28 -31.44
N SER A 142 -6.59 -1.24 -30.73
CA SER A 142 -7.49 -0.39 -29.98
C SER A 142 -7.08 1.06 -30.13
N ASN A 143 -7.95 1.81 -30.80
CA ASN A 143 -7.90 3.23 -31.05
C ASN A 143 -7.70 4.02 -29.75
N GLN A 144 -6.82 5.03 -29.83
CA GLN A 144 -6.74 6.13 -28.88
C GLN A 144 -8.09 6.81 -28.75
N ASN A 145 -8.71 6.71 -27.58
CA ASN A 145 -9.73 7.66 -27.16
C ASN A 145 -9.17 8.53 -26.04
N ASN A 146 -9.05 9.82 -26.36
CA ASN A 146 -8.67 10.92 -25.47
C ASN A 146 -9.61 11.00 -24.26
N THR A 147 -9.05 10.92 -23.05
CA THR A 147 -9.65 11.53 -21.85
C THR A 147 -8.55 12.11 -20.96
N ASP A 148 -8.70 13.40 -20.66
CA ASP A 148 -7.96 14.31 -19.75
C ASP A 148 -6.77 13.79 -18.89
N PRO A 149 -5.61 14.49 -18.87
CA PRO A 149 -4.33 13.92 -18.42
C PRO A 149 -3.93 14.21 -16.96
N LYS A 150 -4.79 14.75 -16.10
CA LYS A 150 -4.31 15.35 -14.83
C LYS A 150 -4.36 14.51 -13.54
N SER A 151 -4.83 13.26 -13.55
CA SER A 151 -4.74 12.41 -12.34
C SER A 151 -4.21 10.98 -12.57
N ASN A 152 -3.96 10.58 -13.81
CA ASN A 152 -3.57 9.20 -14.16
C ASN A 152 -2.10 9.03 -14.55
N ASN A 153 -1.36 10.12 -14.75
CA ASN A 153 0.04 10.03 -15.13
C ASN A 153 0.96 9.75 -13.94
N SER A 154 0.60 10.18 -12.72
CA SER A 154 1.55 10.13 -11.60
C SER A 154 1.98 8.70 -11.22
N ILE A 155 1.09 7.71 -11.21
CA ILE A 155 1.47 6.34 -10.85
C ILE A 155 2.28 5.68 -11.97
N LYS A 156 1.90 5.88 -13.23
CA LYS A 156 2.66 5.35 -14.38
C LYS A 156 4.04 6.00 -14.45
N ASP A 157 4.11 7.32 -14.38
CA ASP A 157 5.36 8.09 -14.39
C ASP A 157 6.26 7.64 -13.23
N PHE A 158 5.69 7.43 -12.05
CA PHE A 158 6.42 6.89 -10.90
C PHE A 158 6.99 5.49 -11.17
N LEU A 159 6.20 4.58 -11.73
CA LEU A 159 6.63 3.22 -12.04
C LEU A 159 7.66 3.17 -13.18
N GLU A 160 7.53 4.03 -14.19
CA GLU A 160 8.53 4.18 -15.25
C GLU A 160 9.86 4.68 -14.68
N GLU A 161 9.83 5.69 -13.82
CA GLU A 161 11.03 6.22 -13.18
C GLU A 161 11.67 5.18 -12.25
N ALA A 162 10.85 4.46 -11.49
CA ALA A 162 11.25 3.34 -10.67
C ALA A 162 11.89 2.20 -11.49
N ASN A 163 11.37 1.91 -12.69
CA ASN A 163 11.91 0.87 -13.57
C ASN A 163 13.28 1.24 -14.17
N LYS A 164 13.52 2.51 -14.52
CA LYS A 164 14.85 2.99 -14.94
C LYS A 164 15.89 2.82 -13.84
N ILE A 165 15.45 2.99 -12.60
CA ILE A 165 16.26 2.77 -11.40
C ILE A 165 16.54 1.27 -11.21
N ALA A 166 15.55 0.40 -11.38
CA ALA A 166 15.72 -1.07 -11.34
C ALA A 166 16.69 -1.61 -12.39
N SER A 167 16.56 -1.11 -13.62
CA SER A 167 17.31 -1.59 -14.78
C SER A 167 18.80 -1.25 -14.68
N GLY A 168 19.21 -0.33 -13.80
CA GLY A 168 20.58 0.14 -13.67
C GLY A 168 20.92 1.26 -14.65
N GLU A 169 19.92 1.87 -15.29
CA GLU A 169 20.07 2.98 -16.23
C GLU A 169 19.93 4.36 -15.54
N ALA A 170 19.75 4.38 -14.22
CA ALA A 170 19.47 5.60 -13.48
C ALA A 170 20.71 6.39 -13.07
N ASN A 171 20.55 7.72 -13.08
CA ASN A 171 21.47 8.67 -12.49
C ASN A 171 20.85 9.33 -11.23
N MET A 172 21.61 10.18 -10.54
CA MET A 172 21.13 10.89 -9.34
C MET A 172 19.94 11.83 -9.60
N GLU A 173 19.75 12.28 -10.83
CA GLU A 173 18.61 13.10 -11.22
C GLU A 173 17.33 12.26 -11.30
N ASN A 174 17.42 11.01 -11.75
CA ASN A 174 16.31 10.06 -11.76
C ASN A 174 15.85 9.71 -10.34
N ILE A 175 16.81 9.49 -9.42
CA ILE A 175 16.51 9.26 -8.01
C ILE A 175 15.82 10.47 -7.38
N ASN A 176 16.35 11.69 -7.60
CA ASN A 176 15.71 12.91 -7.10
C ASN A 176 14.32 13.14 -7.70
N THR A 177 14.10 12.77 -8.96
CA THR A 177 12.78 12.83 -9.60
C THR A 177 11.80 11.87 -8.94
N LEU A 178 12.24 10.64 -8.66
CA LEU A 178 11.44 9.65 -7.93
C LEU A 178 11.11 10.11 -6.50
N LEU A 179 12.08 10.66 -5.77
CA LEU A 179 11.91 11.12 -4.37
C LEU A 179 10.94 12.32 -4.26
N ASN A 180 10.94 13.20 -5.25
CA ASN A 180 10.08 14.38 -5.29
C ASN A 180 8.73 14.12 -5.96
N HIS A 181 8.50 12.89 -6.43
CA HIS A 181 7.27 12.55 -7.12
C HIS A 181 6.07 12.64 -6.15
N PRO A 182 4.91 13.21 -6.55
CA PRO A 182 3.74 13.35 -5.66
C PRO A 182 3.25 12.03 -5.05
N SER A 183 3.46 10.91 -5.74
CA SER A 183 3.13 9.56 -5.24
C SER A 183 4.25 8.90 -4.42
N PHE A 184 5.42 9.54 -4.26
CA PHE A 184 6.53 9.00 -3.47
C PHE A 184 6.16 8.67 -2.02
N PRO A 185 5.44 9.52 -1.26
CA PRO A 185 5.03 9.18 0.10
C PRO A 185 4.21 7.89 0.18
N PHE A 186 3.46 7.56 -0.88
CA PHE A 186 2.63 6.37 -0.97
C PHE A 186 3.45 5.09 -1.28
N PHE A 187 4.54 5.21 -2.04
CA PHE A 187 5.37 4.06 -2.45
C PHE A 187 6.66 3.87 -1.61
N SER A 188 6.94 4.77 -0.67
CA SER A 188 8.17 4.79 0.16
C SER A 188 8.04 4.13 1.55
N GLY A 189 6.88 3.55 1.90
CA GLY A 189 6.75 2.60 3.01
C GLY A 189 6.95 1.17 2.49
N VAL A 190 7.68 0.22 3.10
CA VAL A 190 8.31 0.04 4.41
C VAL A 190 9.69 -0.61 4.17
N ALA A 191 10.60 -0.43 5.14
CA ALA A 191 12.00 -0.85 5.25
C ALA A 191 12.41 -2.30 4.85
N ALA A 192 11.53 -3.12 4.27
CA ALA A 192 11.90 -4.38 3.63
C ALA A 192 11.00 -4.85 2.48
N GLY A 193 10.02 -4.05 2.00
CA GLY A 193 9.04 -4.59 1.03
C GLY A 193 8.20 -3.63 0.20
N GLY A 194 8.34 -2.30 0.34
CA GLY A 194 7.75 -1.37 -0.64
C GLY A 194 8.47 -1.46 -1.99
N LEU A 195 7.79 -1.13 -3.09
CA LEU A 195 8.37 -1.12 -4.45
C LEU A 195 9.75 -0.42 -4.49
N ILE A 196 9.90 0.71 -3.80
CA ILE A 196 11.17 1.45 -3.70
C ILE A 196 12.24 0.71 -2.89
N GLY A 197 11.86 0.02 -1.81
CA GLY A 197 12.80 -0.72 -0.96
C GLY A 197 13.42 -1.91 -1.70
N LEU A 198 12.66 -2.56 -2.58
CA LEU A 198 13.17 -3.61 -3.47
C LEU A 198 14.16 -3.04 -4.50
N LEU A 199 13.81 -1.91 -5.12
CA LEU A 199 14.65 -1.24 -6.12
C LEU A 199 15.99 -0.76 -5.53
N ILE A 200 15.96 -0.08 -4.38
CA ILE A 200 17.18 0.40 -3.71
C ILE A 200 18.07 -0.77 -3.28
N ASN A 201 17.49 -1.85 -2.75
CA ASN A 201 18.24 -3.04 -2.36
C ASN A 201 18.91 -3.73 -3.56
N GLU A 202 18.28 -3.72 -4.74
CA GLU A 202 18.88 -4.25 -5.98
C GLU A 202 20.03 -3.39 -6.50
N ILE A 203 19.93 -2.06 -6.44
CA ILE A 203 21.03 -1.14 -6.79
C ILE A 203 22.24 -1.35 -5.87
N ILE A 204 22.02 -1.37 -4.55
CA ILE A 204 23.09 -1.58 -3.56
C ILE A 204 23.76 -2.95 -3.75
N LYS A 205 23.02 -3.97 -4.17
CA LYS A 205 23.59 -5.30 -4.49
C LYS A 205 24.39 -5.29 -5.79
N LYS A 206 23.96 -4.55 -6.82
CA LYS A 206 24.70 -4.42 -8.09
C LYS A 206 26.03 -3.67 -7.89
N GLU A 207 26.04 -2.55 -7.15
CA GLU A 207 27.27 -1.80 -6.86
C GLU A 207 28.32 -2.63 -6.10
N LYS A 208 27.90 -3.55 -5.22
CA LYS A 208 28.82 -4.45 -4.49
C LYS A 208 29.40 -5.60 -5.32
N ILE A 209 28.90 -5.81 -6.54
CA ILE A 209 29.39 -6.85 -7.46
C ILE A 209 30.41 -6.26 -8.46
N ASP A 210 30.42 -4.93 -8.61
CA ASP A 210 31.33 -4.20 -9.50
C ASP A 210 32.59 -3.63 -8.79
N GLU A 211 32.86 -4.05 -7.54
CA GLU A 211 34.16 -3.92 -6.84
C GLU A 211 34.90 -5.27 -6.77
#